data_AF-A0A0S4WPZ5-F1
#
_entry.id   AF-A0A0S4WPZ5-F1
#
_cell.length_a   1.000
_cell.length_b   1.000
_cell.length_c   1.000
_cell.angle_alpha   90.00
_cell.angle_beta   90.00
_cell.angle_gamma   90.00
#
_symmetry.space_group_name_H-M   'P 1'
#
loop_
_entity.id
_entity.type
_entity.pdbx_description
1 polymer ?
#
loop_
_entity_poly.entity_id
_entity_poly.type
_entity_poly.pdbx_seq_one_letter_code
_entity_poly.pdbx_strand_id
1 'polypeptide(L)'
;MQKRIVAPGIAAVLLGLILYALIGRGADEGWRFVFALLTLVLGFLAWAVSDDQRTVARAKLRLDLFERRYAIFEVTWDYLSRCTEHKVPPRNAELAVKFANSIPQAAFLFGRELETYLNTIRDNAITLWLIQERTAANCNILPPDDIERHTELQKWFFEEARQGAKTIFGRYLSFENWRA
;
A
#
# COMPACT_ATOMS: atom_id res chain seq x y z
N MET A 1 0.01 -13.96 -14.08
CA MET A 1 -0.85 -15.10 -14.45
C MET A 1 -2.24 -14.85 -13.85
N GLN A 2 -3.08 -14.08 -14.55
CA GLN A 2 -4.35 -13.56 -14.03
C GLN A 2 -5.46 -14.56 -14.39
N LYS A 3 -5.90 -15.36 -13.42
CA LYS A 3 -7.08 -16.22 -13.56
C LYS A 3 -8.25 -15.32 -13.95
N ARG A 4 -8.69 -15.39 -15.22
CA ARG A 4 -10.01 -14.90 -15.63
C ARG A 4 -11.02 -15.73 -14.85
N ILE A 5 -11.45 -15.20 -13.72
CA ILE A 5 -12.64 -15.67 -13.02
C ILE A 5 -13.78 -15.28 -13.93
N VAL A 6 -14.10 -16.14 -14.90
CA VAL A 6 -15.42 -16.12 -15.52
C VAL A 6 -16.37 -16.28 -14.35
N ALA A 7 -17.10 -15.22 -14.01
CA ALA A 7 -18.00 -15.21 -12.87
C ALA A 7 -18.84 -16.50 -12.95
N PRO A 8 -18.88 -17.32 -11.90
CA PRO A 8 -19.53 -18.64 -11.95
C PRO A 8 -20.99 -18.56 -12.44
N GLY A 9 -21.66 -17.41 -12.24
CA GLY A 9 -22.97 -17.11 -12.80
C GLY A 9 -23.02 -17.05 -14.33
N ILE A 10 -22.03 -16.46 -15.01
CA ILE A 10 -22.00 -16.36 -16.48
C ILE A 10 -21.78 -17.74 -17.10
N ALA A 11 -20.91 -18.56 -16.50
CA ALA A 11 -20.70 -19.94 -16.94
C ALA A 11 -21.97 -20.78 -16.75
N ALA A 12 -22.68 -20.63 -15.63
CA ALA A 12 -23.94 -21.33 -15.39
C ALA A 12 -25.06 -20.92 -16.37
N VAL A 13 -25.16 -19.62 -16.69
CA VAL A 13 -26.14 -19.11 -17.67
C VAL A 13 -25.81 -19.59 -19.09
N LEU A 14 -24.54 -19.55 -19.50
CA LEU A 14 -24.12 -20.07 -20.80
C LEU A 14 -24.33 -21.57 -20.90
N LEU A 15 -24.03 -22.32 -19.85
CA LEU A 15 -24.21 -23.77 -19.82
C LEU A 15 -25.70 -24.14 -19.80
N GLY A 16 -26.55 -23.35 -19.12
CA GLY A 16 -28.01 -23.45 -19.19
C GLY A 16 -28.57 -23.17 -20.59
N LEU A 17 -28.07 -22.13 -21.28
CA LEU A 17 -28.45 -21.82 -22.66
C LEU A 17 -27.98 -22.88 -23.66
N ILE A 18 -26.78 -23.44 -23.46
CA ILE A 18 -26.23 -24.52 -24.28
C ILE A 18 -27.05 -25.82 -24.05
N LEU A 19 -27.38 -26.17 -22.80
CA LEU A 19 -28.26 -27.30 -22.50
C LEU A 19 -29.66 -27.10 -23.11
N TYR A 20 -30.22 -25.89 -23.03
CA TYR A 20 -31.49 -25.56 -23.67
C TYR A 20 -31.44 -25.76 -25.19
N ALA A 21 -30.36 -25.30 -25.84
CA ALA A 21 -30.20 -25.42 -27.29
C ALA A 21 -29.94 -26.87 -27.75
N LEU A 22 -29.26 -27.68 -26.94
CA LEU A 22 -28.95 -29.09 -27.24
C LEU A 22 -30.13 -30.03 -26.93
N ILE A 23 -30.80 -29.85 -25.80
CA ILE A 23 -31.85 -30.76 -25.31
C ILE A 23 -33.24 -30.30 -25.77
N GLY A 24 -33.46 -28.99 -25.91
CA GLY A 24 -34.74 -28.41 -26.35
C GLY A 24 -35.09 -28.70 -27.81
N ARG A 25 -34.18 -29.27 -28.61
CA ARG A 25 -34.42 -29.63 -30.02
C ARG A 25 -35.31 -30.87 -30.21
N GLY A 26 -35.52 -31.66 -29.16
CA GLY A 26 -36.35 -32.89 -29.20
C GLY A 26 -37.42 -32.98 -28.10
N ALA A 27 -37.65 -31.90 -27.35
CA ALA A 27 -38.54 -31.90 -26.20
C ALA A 27 -39.90 -31.25 -26.53
N ASP A 28 -40.97 -31.95 -26.19
CA ASP A 28 -42.38 -31.53 -26.18
C ASP A 28 -42.56 -30.18 -25.46
N GLU A 29 -43.56 -29.38 -25.90
CA GLU A 29 -43.70 -27.94 -25.59
C GLU A 29 -43.58 -27.59 -24.10
N GLY A 30 -43.96 -28.50 -23.19
CA GLY A 30 -43.88 -28.30 -21.74
C GLY A 30 -42.45 -28.07 -21.21
N TRP A 31 -41.44 -28.71 -21.78
CA TRP A 31 -40.05 -28.59 -21.30
C TRP A 31 -39.41 -27.23 -21.63
N ARG A 32 -39.87 -26.58 -22.71
CA ARG A 32 -39.34 -25.27 -23.13
C ARG A 32 -39.59 -24.20 -22.08
N PHE A 33 -40.75 -24.25 -21.42
CA PHE A 33 -41.11 -23.32 -20.33
C PHE A 33 -40.26 -23.55 -19.07
N VAL A 34 -39.99 -24.81 -18.72
CA VAL A 34 -39.15 -25.16 -17.56
C VAL A 34 -37.73 -24.61 -17.74
N PHE A 35 -37.14 -24.76 -18.92
CA PHE A 35 -35.80 -24.24 -19.20
C PHE A 35 -35.74 -22.71 -19.28
N ALA A 36 -36.77 -22.06 -19.84
CA ALA A 36 -36.86 -20.60 -19.87
C ALA A 36 -36.93 -20.02 -18.45
N LEU A 37 -37.74 -20.63 -17.57
CA LEU A 37 -37.83 -20.26 -16.16
C LEU A 37 -36.50 -20.48 -15.43
N LEU A 38 -35.83 -21.62 -15.67
CA LEU A 38 -34.53 -21.92 -15.08
C LEU A 38 -33.47 -20.89 -15.47
N THR A 39 -33.42 -20.49 -16.74
CA THR A 39 -32.45 -19.49 -17.24
C THR A 39 -32.73 -18.11 -16.64
N LEU A 40 -34.00 -17.75 -16.46
CA LEU A 40 -34.40 -16.51 -15.79
C LEU A 40 -33.94 -16.49 -14.32
N VAL A 41 -34.16 -17.59 -13.59
CA VAL A 41 -33.73 -17.73 -12.18
C VAL A 41 -32.20 -17.67 -12.07
N LEU A 42 -31.48 -18.37 -12.95
CA LEU A 42 -30.02 -18.32 -13.00
C LEU A 42 -29.49 -16.92 -13.33
N GLY A 43 -30.15 -16.21 -14.26
CA GLY A 43 -29.81 -14.82 -14.58
C GLY A 43 -30.02 -13.88 -13.40
N PHE A 44 -31.12 -14.05 -12.66
CA PHE A 44 -31.41 -13.28 -11.45
C PHE A 44 -30.39 -13.54 -10.33
N LEU A 45 -30.05 -14.81 -10.08
CA LEU A 45 -29.02 -15.19 -9.12
C LEU A 45 -27.63 -14.66 -9.51
N ALA A 46 -27.28 -14.71 -10.80
CA ALA A 46 -26.02 -14.15 -11.29
C ALA A 46 -25.95 -12.62 -11.13
N TRP A 47 -27.07 -11.92 -11.33
CA TRP A 47 -27.18 -10.49 -11.11
C TRP A 47 -27.00 -10.12 -9.63
N ALA A 48 -27.69 -10.80 -8.72
CA ALA A 48 -27.59 -10.56 -7.27
C ALA A 48 -26.15 -10.76 -6.77
N VAL A 49 -25.48 -11.84 -7.16
CA VAL A 49 -24.09 -12.14 -6.76
C VAL A 49 -23.09 -11.12 -7.34
N SER A 50 -23.37 -10.53 -8.50
CA SER A 50 -22.47 -9.54 -9.12
C SER A 50 -22.41 -8.22 -8.36
N ASP A 51 -23.47 -7.85 -7.64
CA ASP A 51 -23.50 -6.59 -6.89
C ASP A 51 -22.64 -6.69 -5.63
N ASP A 52 -22.73 -7.83 -4.92
CA ASP A 52 -21.86 -8.14 -3.77
C ASP A 52 -20.38 -8.14 -4.14
N GLN A 53 -20.03 -8.67 -5.31
CA GLN A 53 -18.63 -8.69 -5.79
C GLN A 53 -18.06 -7.29 -6.01
N ARG A 54 -18.87 -6.30 -6.40
CA ARG A 54 -18.41 -4.91 -6.57
C ARG A 54 -18.08 -4.28 -5.23
N THR A 55 -18.90 -4.54 -4.21
CA THR A 55 -18.66 -4.06 -2.85
C THR A 55 -17.40 -4.69 -2.26
N VAL A 56 -17.22 -6.00 -2.44
CA VAL A 56 -16.00 -6.71 -1.99
C VAL A 56 -14.76 -6.23 -2.75
N ALA A 57 -14.84 -6.02 -4.07
CA ALA A 57 -13.71 -5.52 -4.86
C ALA A 57 -13.27 -4.12 -4.42
N ARG A 58 -14.22 -3.22 -4.12
CA ARG A 58 -13.92 -1.88 -3.59
C ARG A 58 -13.32 -1.94 -2.20
N ALA A 59 -13.84 -2.78 -1.31
CA ALA A 59 -13.29 -2.97 0.03
C ALA A 59 -11.85 -3.50 -0.04
N LYS A 60 -11.59 -4.47 -0.93
CA LYS A 60 -10.24 -5.02 -1.14
C LYS A 60 -9.27 -3.99 -1.72
N LEU A 61 -9.71 -3.16 -2.66
CA LEU A 61 -8.87 -2.09 -3.22
C LEU A 61 -8.48 -1.07 -2.14
N ARG A 62 -9.44 -0.71 -1.26
CA ARG A 62 -9.17 0.19 -0.13
C ARG A 62 -8.15 -0.42 0.84
N LEU A 63 -8.30 -1.71 1.17
CA LEU A 63 -7.36 -2.42 2.02
C LEU A 63 -5.95 -2.48 1.41
N ASP A 64 -5.82 -2.83 0.11
CA ASP A 64 -4.51 -2.86 -0.58
C ASP A 64 -3.83 -1.47 -0.56
N LEU A 65 -4.61 -0.39 -0.76
CA LEU A 65 -4.08 0.98 -0.63
C LEU A 65 -3.64 1.29 0.80
N PHE A 66 -4.36 0.83 1.82
CA PHE A 66 -3.96 0.99 3.22
C PHE A 66 -2.65 0.29 3.50
N GLU A 67 -2.54 -0.99 3.14
CA GLU A 67 -1.36 -1.81 3.37
C GLU A 67 -0.12 -1.17 2.72
N ARG A 68 -0.24 -0.70 1.47
CA ARG A 68 0.86 0.00 0.79
C ARG A 68 1.26 1.31 1.47
N ARG A 69 0.28 2.10 1.91
CA ARG A 69 0.54 3.36 2.64
C ARG A 69 1.19 3.08 3.99
N TYR A 70 0.72 2.08 4.71
CA TYR A 70 1.25 1.66 6.00
C TYR A 70 2.69 1.13 5.88
N ALA A 71 3.00 0.35 4.83
CA ALA A 71 4.35 -0.13 4.58
C ALA A 71 5.37 1.01 4.41
N ILE A 72 5.00 2.12 3.78
CA ILE A 72 5.88 3.30 3.66
C ILE A 72 6.09 3.97 5.02
N PHE A 73 5.04 4.07 5.84
CA PHE A 73 5.14 4.57 7.21
C PHE A 73 6.11 3.72 8.04
N GLU A 74 5.95 2.40 7.99
CA GLU A 74 6.78 1.46 8.76
C GLU A 74 8.26 1.57 8.38
N VAL A 75 8.59 1.58 7.09
CA VAL A 75 9.97 1.79 6.61
C VAL A 75 10.52 3.15 7.04
N THR A 76 9.70 4.20 6.99
CA THR A 76 10.11 5.55 7.40
C THR A 76 10.40 5.61 8.89
N TRP A 77 9.52 5.03 9.70
CA TRP A 77 9.63 5.02 11.16
C TRP A 77 10.82 4.17 11.63
N ASP A 78 11.05 3.00 11.02
CA ASP A 78 12.24 2.18 11.30
C ASP A 78 13.52 2.94 10.92
N TYR A 79 13.56 3.58 9.74
CA TYR A 79 14.71 4.39 9.33
C TYR A 79 15.02 5.54 10.30
N LEU A 80 14.00 6.29 10.73
CA LEU A 80 14.13 7.35 11.73
C LEU A 80 14.63 6.80 13.07
N SER A 81 14.04 5.70 13.55
CA SER A 81 14.43 5.07 14.82
C SER A 81 15.88 4.61 14.80
N ARG A 82 16.34 4.00 13.70
CA ARG A 82 17.75 3.60 13.54
C ARG A 82 18.71 4.78 13.56
N CYS A 83 18.32 5.91 12.95
CA CYS A 83 19.13 7.13 13.00
C CYS A 83 19.29 7.67 14.43
N THR A 84 18.35 7.38 15.34
CA THR A 84 18.44 7.76 16.76
C THR A 84 19.28 6.81 17.61
N GLU A 85 19.22 5.50 17.35
CA GLU A 85 19.84 4.49 18.23
C GLU A 85 21.30 4.14 17.87
N HIS A 86 21.61 3.94 16.59
CA HIS A 86 22.77 3.12 16.19
C HIS A 86 23.57 3.68 15.01
N LYS A 87 23.70 5.01 14.93
CA LYS A 87 24.27 5.77 13.81
C LYS A 87 23.41 5.67 12.54
N VAL A 88 23.64 6.58 11.59
CA VAL A 88 22.90 6.56 10.33
C VAL A 88 23.25 5.28 9.57
N PRO A 89 22.27 4.48 9.11
CA PRO A 89 22.54 3.29 8.33
C PRO A 89 23.39 3.64 7.09
N PRO A 90 24.43 2.84 6.77
CA PRO A 90 25.20 3.04 5.55
C PRO A 90 24.31 3.11 4.31
N ARG A 91 24.71 3.87 3.29
CA ARG A 91 23.90 4.05 2.06
C ARG A 91 23.51 2.75 1.36
N ASN A 92 24.36 1.73 1.46
CA ASN A 92 24.15 0.39 0.90
C ASN A 92 23.41 -0.56 1.84
N ALA A 93 23.11 -0.16 3.07
CA ALA A 93 22.32 -0.97 3.98
C ALA A 93 20.91 -1.16 3.43
N GLU A 94 20.36 -2.35 3.63
CA GLU A 94 19.04 -2.73 3.11
C GLU A 94 17.96 -1.71 3.48
N LEU A 95 17.97 -1.22 4.72
CA LEU A 95 17.01 -0.23 5.20
C LEU A 95 17.14 1.12 4.48
N ALA A 96 18.37 1.61 4.26
CA ALA A 96 18.60 2.87 3.55
C ALA A 96 18.14 2.79 2.09
N VAL A 97 18.36 1.64 1.44
CA VAL A 97 17.89 1.38 0.08
C VAL A 97 16.36 1.30 0.03
N LYS A 98 15.73 0.56 0.96
CA LYS A 98 14.27 0.49 1.07
C LYS A 98 13.64 1.85 1.29
N PHE A 99 14.22 2.67 2.17
CA PHE A 99 13.78 4.03 2.42
C PHE A 99 13.92 4.92 1.16
N ALA A 100 15.07 4.89 0.49
CA ALA A 100 15.25 5.65 -0.76
C ALA A 100 14.23 5.25 -1.84
N ASN A 101 13.91 3.97 -1.95
CA ASN A 101 12.95 3.44 -2.91
C ASN A 101 11.49 3.73 -2.52
N SER A 102 11.21 4.08 -1.26
CA SER A 102 9.86 4.43 -0.80
C SER A 102 9.49 5.87 -1.17
N ILE A 103 10.46 6.77 -1.36
CA ILE A 103 10.24 8.18 -1.76
C ILE A 103 9.39 8.34 -3.03
N PRO A 104 9.73 7.72 -4.19
CA PRO A 104 8.90 7.83 -5.38
C PRO A 104 7.52 7.16 -5.21
N GLN A 105 7.44 6.10 -4.40
CA GLN A 105 6.15 5.47 -4.09
C GLN A 105 5.27 6.38 -3.23
N ALA A 106 5.88 7.12 -2.31
CA ALA A 106 5.22 8.08 -1.46
C ALA A 106 4.67 9.25 -2.26
N ALA A 107 5.44 9.76 -3.22
CA ALA A 107 5.00 10.80 -4.16
C ALA A 107 3.72 10.38 -4.90
N PHE A 108 3.63 9.11 -5.30
CA PHE A 108 2.44 8.57 -5.97
C PHE A 108 1.25 8.36 -5.02
N LEU A 109 1.48 7.80 -3.83
CA LEU A 109 0.39 7.37 -2.93
C LEU A 109 -0.18 8.49 -2.04
N PHE A 110 0.63 9.52 -1.77
CA PHE A 110 0.33 10.60 -0.83
C PHE A 110 0.52 12.00 -1.44
N GLY A 111 1.28 12.13 -2.52
CA GLY A 111 1.56 13.40 -3.17
C GLY A 111 2.84 14.08 -2.69
N ARG A 112 3.01 15.34 -3.12
CA ARG A 112 4.26 16.10 -2.96
C ARG A 112 4.62 16.42 -1.50
N GLU A 113 3.64 16.58 -0.62
CA GLU A 113 3.88 16.89 0.80
C GLU A 113 4.74 15.80 1.45
N LEU A 114 4.32 14.54 1.31
CA LEU A 114 5.04 13.42 1.91
C LEU A 114 6.38 13.17 1.22
N GLU A 115 6.45 13.30 -0.10
CA GLU A 115 7.71 13.24 -0.83
C GLU A 115 8.72 14.27 -0.29
N THR A 116 8.29 15.51 -0.08
CA THR A 116 9.14 16.58 0.46
C THR A 116 9.64 16.22 1.85
N TYR A 117 8.74 15.73 2.71
CA TYR A 117 9.09 15.28 4.06
C TYR A 117 10.12 14.14 4.06
N LEU A 118 9.93 13.10 3.24
CA LEU A 118 10.89 12.00 3.15
C LEU A 118 12.24 12.44 2.59
N ASN A 119 12.25 13.40 1.65
CA ASN A 119 13.50 14.00 1.18
C ASN A 119 14.22 14.76 2.30
N THR A 120 13.49 15.51 3.14
CA THR A 120 14.08 16.19 4.31
C THR A 120 14.73 15.18 5.27
N ILE A 121 14.09 14.05 5.54
CA ILE A 121 14.67 12.96 6.34
C ILE A 121 15.97 12.47 5.69
N ARG A 122 15.96 12.20 4.39
CA ARG A 122 17.13 11.73 3.66
C ARG A 122 18.30 12.72 3.74
N ASP A 123 18.03 14.00 3.52
CA ASP A 123 19.05 15.05 3.48
C ASP A 123 19.66 15.30 4.87
N ASN A 124 18.83 15.28 5.91
CA ASN A 124 19.29 15.30 7.30
C ASN A 124 20.12 14.06 7.65
N ALA A 125 19.73 12.88 7.15
CA ALA A 125 20.44 11.64 7.40
C ALA A 125 21.82 11.63 6.72
N ILE A 126 21.90 12.13 5.48
CA ILE A 126 23.17 12.32 4.77
C ILE A 126 24.07 13.28 5.55
N THR A 127 23.52 14.39 6.03
CA THR A 127 24.29 15.38 6.81
C THR A 127 24.84 14.76 8.10
N LEU A 128 24.00 14.03 8.84
CA LEU A 128 24.41 13.36 10.07
C LEU A 128 25.46 12.28 9.79
N TRP A 129 25.29 11.50 8.72
CA TRP A 129 26.27 10.51 8.29
C TRP A 129 27.63 11.16 7.95
N LEU A 130 27.65 12.27 7.21
CA LEU A 130 28.89 13.00 6.89
C LEU A 130 29.61 13.51 8.14
N ILE A 131 28.87 13.95 9.17
CA ILE A 131 29.47 14.34 10.46
C ILE A 131 30.05 13.10 11.16
N GLN A 132 29.33 11.98 11.15
CA GLN A 132 29.77 10.73 11.77
C GLN A 132 31.04 10.16 11.10
N GLU A 133 31.13 10.24 9.77
CA GLU A 133 32.33 9.84 9.02
C GLU A 133 33.52 10.75 9.33
N ARG A 134 33.33 12.08 9.35
CA ARG A 134 34.38 13.04 9.75
C ARG A 134 34.86 12.79 11.18
N THR A 135 33.93 12.48 12.08
CA THR A 135 34.23 12.11 13.47
C THR A 135 35.02 10.81 13.54
N ALA A 136 34.63 9.79 12.78
CA ALA A 136 35.34 8.50 12.72
C ALA A 136 36.77 8.67 12.17
N ALA A 137 36.93 9.46 11.12
CA ALA A 137 38.24 9.81 10.56
C ALA A 137 39.11 10.61 11.54
N ASN A 138 38.49 11.38 12.43
CA ASN A 138 39.15 12.16 13.48
C ASN A 138 39.27 11.39 14.81
N CYS A 139 39.60 10.09 14.75
CA CYS A 139 39.78 9.24 15.94
C CYS A 139 38.58 9.20 16.91
N ASN A 140 37.35 9.32 16.38
CA ASN A 140 36.10 9.45 17.13
C ASN A 140 35.98 10.73 17.98
N ILE A 141 36.71 11.78 17.63
CA ILE A 141 36.57 13.12 18.23
C ILE A 141 35.71 13.98 17.31
N LEU A 142 34.56 14.41 17.80
CA LEU A 142 33.63 15.27 17.06
C LEU A 142 34.29 16.65 16.81
N PRO A 143 34.44 17.10 15.55
CA PRO A 143 35.02 18.41 15.26
C PRO A 143 34.18 19.54 15.91
N PRO A 144 34.81 20.59 16.49
CA PRO A 144 34.10 21.68 17.14
C PRO A 144 33.00 22.31 16.27
N ASP A 145 33.28 22.50 14.99
CA ASP A 145 32.36 23.10 14.01
C ASP A 145 31.12 22.24 13.74
N ASP A 146 31.17 20.93 14.03
CA ASP A 146 30.07 19.99 13.81
C ASP A 146 29.23 19.73 15.08
N ILE A 147 29.67 20.19 16.27
CA ILE A 147 29.01 19.86 17.56
C ILE A 147 27.55 20.34 17.57
N GLU A 148 27.33 21.60 17.20
CA GLU A 148 25.99 22.20 17.19
C GLU A 148 25.10 21.46 16.21
N ARG A 149 25.56 21.31 14.96
CA ARG A 149 24.78 20.66 13.90
C ARG A 149 24.49 19.20 14.20
N HIS A 150 25.43 18.46 14.75
CA HIS A 150 25.24 17.08 15.19
C HIS A 150 24.14 16.99 16.25
N THR A 151 24.21 17.85 17.26
CA THR A 151 23.24 17.89 18.36
C THR A 151 21.83 18.24 17.87
N GLU A 152 21.72 19.22 16.98
CA GLU A 152 20.45 19.59 16.34
C GLU A 152 19.85 18.41 15.55
N LEU A 153 20.66 17.74 14.73
CA LEU A 153 20.19 16.62 13.92
C LEU A 153 19.75 15.45 14.78
N GLN A 154 20.50 15.12 15.84
CA GLN A 154 20.09 14.07 16.78
C GLN A 154 18.75 14.39 17.46
N LYS A 155 18.57 15.63 17.93
CA LYS A 155 17.30 16.09 18.50
C LYS A 155 16.17 16.02 17.47
N TRP A 156 16.43 16.46 16.25
CA TRP A 156 15.46 16.43 15.16
C TRP A 156 15.02 15.00 14.84
N PHE A 157 15.96 14.07 14.66
CA PHE A 157 15.64 12.65 14.43
C PHE A 157 14.84 12.05 15.59
N PHE A 158 15.17 12.39 16.82
CA PHE A 158 14.45 11.93 18.00
C PHE A 158 12.99 12.40 18.00
N GLU A 159 12.74 13.68 17.75
CA GLU A 159 11.38 14.22 17.70
C GLU A 159 10.57 13.68 16.49
N GLU A 160 11.21 13.53 15.34
CA GLU A 160 10.58 12.97 14.14
C GLU A 160 10.23 11.48 14.31
N ALA A 161 11.11 10.68 14.91
CA ALA A 161 10.85 9.28 15.24
C ALA A 161 9.73 9.14 16.28
N ARG A 162 9.66 10.06 17.24
CA ARG A 162 8.68 10.03 18.34
C ARG A 162 7.29 10.47 17.91
N GLN A 163 7.18 11.58 17.18
CA GLN A 163 5.88 12.21 16.88
C GLN A 163 5.75 12.72 15.45
N GLY A 164 6.82 13.22 14.83
CA GLY A 164 6.76 13.88 13.52
C GLY A 164 6.20 12.97 12.42
N ALA A 165 6.77 11.78 12.27
CA ALA A 165 6.30 10.79 11.29
C ALA A 165 4.84 10.40 11.54
N LYS A 166 4.47 10.13 12.79
CA LYS A 166 3.09 9.76 13.15
C LYS A 166 2.09 10.88 12.82
N THR A 167 2.48 12.14 13.02
CA THR A 167 1.63 13.31 12.76
C THR A 167 1.39 13.51 11.27
N ILE A 168 2.46 13.46 10.46
CA ILE A 168 2.38 13.63 9.01
C ILE A 168 1.58 12.47 8.39
N PHE A 169 1.96 11.22 8.68
CA PHE A 169 1.29 10.04 8.12
C PHE A 169 -0.13 9.83 8.66
N GLY A 170 -0.40 10.26 9.89
CA GLY A 170 -1.71 10.11 10.54
C GLY A 170 -2.85 10.72 9.72
N ARG A 171 -2.60 11.82 9.02
CA ARG A 171 -3.58 12.47 8.11
C ARG A 171 -4.04 11.54 6.98
N TYR A 172 -3.17 10.65 6.54
CA TYR A 172 -3.38 9.78 5.39
C TYR A 172 -3.78 8.35 5.77
N LEU A 173 -3.46 7.93 7.00
CA LEU A 173 -3.72 6.59 7.54
C LEU A 173 -4.97 6.51 8.44
N SER A 174 -5.62 7.64 8.77
CA SER A 174 -6.81 7.63 9.62
C SER A 174 -8.02 6.96 8.93
N PHE A 175 -8.57 5.91 9.54
CA PHE A 175 -9.77 5.20 9.05
C PHE A 175 -11.05 6.05 9.06
N GLU A 176 -11.12 7.11 9.87
CA GLU A 176 -12.28 8.02 9.90
C GLU A 176 -12.51 8.70 8.55
N ASN A 177 -11.43 9.07 7.85
CA ASN A 177 -11.50 9.69 6.52
C ASN A 177 -11.99 8.71 5.42
N TRP A 178 -12.19 7.43 5.73
CA TRP A 178 -12.43 6.37 4.73
C TRP A 178 -13.86 5.80 4.79
N ARG A 179 -14.67 6.22 5.78
CA ARG A 179 -16.08 5.82 5.92
C ARG A 179 -17.05 6.70 5.13
N ALA A 180 -16.62 7.85 4.61
CA ALA A 180 -17.39 8.69 3.69
C ALA A 180 -17.26 8.21 2.24
#